data_AF-A0A349AXU3-F1
#
_entry.id   AF-A0A349AXU3-F1
#
_cell.length_a   1.000
_cell.length_b   1.000
_cell.length_c   1.000
_cell.angle_alpha   90.00
_cell.angle_beta   90.00
_cell.angle_gamma   90.00
#
_symmetry.space_group_name_H-M   'P 1'
#
loop_
_entity.id
_entity.type
_entity.pdbx_description
1 polymer ?
#
loop_
_entity_poly.entity_id
_entity_poly.type
_entity_poly.pdbx_seq_one_letter_code
_entity_poly.pdbx_strand_id
1 'polypeptide(L)'
;IRAETIAFAHSARAEIAATGLACICSSDAVYGDQAIEVAQTLSDWGIKQIHLAGTGGDLKDALMESGVSVFVSLGVDVIDVLTTALNESGVAQ
;
A
#
# COMPACT_ATOMS: atom_id res chain seq x y z
N ILE A 1 0.18 12.58 -7.72
CA ILE A 1 0.65 11.46 -6.88
C ILE A 1 1.80 12.00 -6.04
N ARG A 2 1.61 12.18 -4.73
CA ARG A 2 2.70 12.58 -3.83
C ARG A 2 3.41 11.30 -3.39
N ALA A 3 4.69 11.15 -3.72
CA ALA A 3 5.53 10.08 -3.21
C ALA A 3 6.30 10.66 -2.02
N GLU A 4 5.81 10.43 -0.80
CA GLU A 4 6.48 10.81 0.41
C GLU A 4 7.04 9.56 1.10
N THR A 5 8.35 9.56 1.37
CA THR A 5 8.96 8.58 2.26
C THR A 5 8.42 8.87 3.66
N ILE A 6 7.44 8.10 4.11
CA ILE A 6 6.88 8.28 5.45
C ILE A 6 7.92 7.76 6.44
N ALA A 7 8.78 8.65 6.94
CA ALA A 7 9.17 8.57 8.34
C ALA A 7 7.89 8.82 9.13
N PHE A 8 7.47 7.88 9.99
CA PHE A 8 6.20 7.88 10.74
C PHE A 8 6.01 9.12 11.64
N ALA A 9 5.76 10.27 11.03
CA ALA A 9 5.36 11.48 11.71
C ALA A 9 3.84 11.44 11.87
N HIS A 10 3.39 11.29 13.11
CA HIS A 10 1.97 11.20 13.46
C HIS A 10 1.14 12.40 12.93
N SER A 11 1.80 13.53 12.65
CA SER A 11 1.20 14.73 12.08
C SER A 11 0.63 14.54 10.67
N ALA A 12 1.20 13.64 9.85
CA ALA A 12 0.75 13.40 8.49
C ALA A 12 -0.47 12.45 8.40
N ARG A 13 -0.86 11.82 9.52
CA ARG A 13 -1.90 10.78 9.57
C ARG A 13 -3.22 11.23 8.93
N ALA A 14 -3.69 12.43 9.23
CA ALA A 14 -4.99 12.90 8.74
C ALA A 14 -5.00 13.13 7.21
N GLU A 15 -3.91 13.67 6.66
CA GLU A 15 -3.76 13.89 5.22
C GLU A 15 -3.62 12.56 4.48
N ILE A 16 -2.86 11.62 5.05
CA ILE A 16 -2.68 10.28 4.49
C ILE A 16 -4.00 9.50 4.54
N ALA A 17 -4.71 9.50 5.68
CA ALA A 17 -6.02 8.85 5.79
C ALA A 17 -7.03 9.39 4.76
N ALA A 18 -6.93 10.68 4.40
CA ALA A 18 -7.79 11.29 3.39
C ALA A 18 -7.53 10.80 1.96
N THR A 19 -6.39 10.15 1.67
CA THR A 19 -6.13 9.58 0.34
C THR A 19 -6.92 8.30 0.08
N GLY A 20 -7.25 7.54 1.14
CA GLY A 20 -7.95 6.25 1.08
C GLY A 20 -7.11 5.08 0.50
N LEU A 21 -6.00 5.37 -0.15
CA LEU A 21 -5.09 4.43 -0.84
C LEU A 21 -3.63 4.73 -0.51
N ALA A 22 -2.83 3.70 -0.25
CA ALA A 22 -1.38 3.79 -0.07
C ALA A 22 -0.65 2.68 -0.85
N CYS A 23 0.62 2.93 -1.24
CA CYS A 23 1.48 1.96 -1.91
C CYS A 23 2.85 1.88 -1.20
N ILE A 24 3.23 0.68 -0.76
CA ILE A 24 4.51 0.42 -0.10
C ILE A 24 5.55 0.04 -1.16
N CYS A 25 6.54 0.92 -1.35
CA CYS A 25 7.60 0.79 -2.35
C CYS A 25 8.97 0.82 -1.68
N SER A 26 9.72 -0.27 -1.76
CA SER A 26 11.09 -0.38 -1.24
C SER A 26 11.84 -1.54 -1.91
N SER A 27 13.00 -1.91 -1.37
CA SER A 27 13.72 -3.14 -1.76
C SER A 27 13.25 -4.35 -0.96
N ASP A 28 13.48 -5.55 -1.49
CA ASP A 28 13.13 -6.82 -0.84
C ASP A 28 13.74 -6.95 0.57
N ALA A 29 14.97 -6.47 0.76
CA ALA A 29 15.62 -6.46 2.06
C ALA A 29 14.84 -5.61 3.09
N VAL A 30 14.40 -4.41 2.69
CA VAL A 30 13.63 -3.52 3.57
C VAL A 30 12.22 -4.06 3.80
N TYR A 31 11.64 -4.77 2.85
CA TYR A 31 10.37 -5.44 3.06
C TYR A 31 10.46 -6.53 4.13
N GLY A 32 11.55 -7.29 4.13
CA GLY A 32 11.95 -8.24 5.19
C GLY A 32 11.80 -7.67 6.59
N ASP A 33 12.26 -6.44 6.78
CA ASP A 33 12.40 -5.82 8.09
C ASP A 33 11.17 -5.02 8.53
N GLN A 34 10.51 -4.30 7.59
CA GLN A 34 9.60 -3.20 7.95
C GLN A 34 8.22 -3.26 7.29
N ALA A 35 8.02 -4.05 6.22
CA ALA A 35 6.78 -3.92 5.43
C ALA A 35 5.50 -4.27 6.21
N ILE A 36 5.56 -5.26 7.10
CA ILE A 36 4.43 -5.69 7.92
C ILE A 36 4.02 -4.58 8.90
N GLU A 37 4.97 -4.00 9.63
CA GLU A 37 4.72 -2.91 10.59
C GLU A 37 4.14 -1.68 9.87
N VAL A 38 4.65 -1.39 8.68
CA VAL A 38 4.15 -0.29 7.85
C VAL A 38 2.71 -0.53 7.41
N ALA A 39 2.40 -1.73 6.91
CA ALA A 39 1.06 -2.09 6.49
C ALA A 39 0.05 -2.05 7.65
N GLN A 40 0.42 -2.53 8.84
CA GLN A 40 -0.41 -2.43 10.04
C GLN A 40 -0.69 -0.97 10.41
N THR A 41 0.35 -0.13 10.40
CA THR A 41 0.19 1.28 10.76
C THR A 41 -0.71 2.02 9.77
N LEU A 42 -0.58 1.75 8.47
CA LEU A 42 -1.46 2.33 7.44
C LEU A 42 -2.92 1.87 7.62
N SER A 43 -3.12 0.59 7.95
CA SER A 43 -4.44 0.05 8.26
C SER A 43 -5.07 0.74 9.48
N ASP A 44 -4.29 0.95 10.56
CA ASP A 44 -4.71 1.67 11.76
C ASP A 44 -5.00 3.16 11.50
N TRP A 45 -4.39 3.72 10.46
CA TRP A 45 -4.67 5.08 10.01
C TRP A 45 -5.94 5.18 9.18
N GLY A 46 -6.60 4.05 8.87
CA GLY A 46 -7.86 4.00 8.15
C GLY A 46 -7.69 3.95 6.63
N ILE A 47 -6.49 3.65 6.13
CA ILE A 47 -6.27 3.37 4.71
C ILE A 47 -6.99 2.07 4.37
N LYS A 48 -7.90 2.12 3.40
CA LYS A 48 -8.74 0.98 3.03
C LYS A 48 -8.09 0.10 1.98
N GLN A 49 -7.22 0.67 1.16
CA GLN A 49 -6.54 -0.02 0.09
C GLN A 49 -5.04 0.18 0.23
N ILE A 50 -4.31 -0.90 0.50
CA ILE A 50 -2.85 -0.89 0.60
C ILE A 50 -2.28 -1.78 -0.49
N HIS A 51 -1.43 -1.20 -1.32
CA HIS A 51 -0.71 -1.86 -2.39
C HIS A 51 0.74 -2.09 -1.96
N LEU A 52 1.39 -3.12 -2.50
CA LEU A 52 2.83 -3.34 -2.37
C LEU A 52 3.46 -3.52 -3.75
N ALA A 53 4.54 -2.78 -4.00
CA ALA A 53 5.30 -2.89 -5.25
C ALA A 53 6.24 -4.09 -5.21
N GLY A 54 5.74 -5.25 -5.64
CA GLY A 54 6.48 -6.50 -5.64
C GLY A 54 5.55 -7.70 -5.49
N THR A 55 6.12 -8.90 -5.46
CA THR A 55 5.35 -10.15 -5.32
C THR A 55 5.03 -10.49 -3.86
N GLY A 56 5.66 -9.80 -2.90
CA GLY A 56 5.56 -10.11 -1.47
C GLY A 56 6.41 -11.30 -1.02
N GLY A 57 6.92 -12.12 -1.95
CA GLY A 57 7.78 -13.28 -1.65
C GLY A 57 7.21 -14.17 -0.54
N ASP A 58 8.07 -14.60 0.38
CA ASP A 58 7.71 -15.40 1.56
C ASP A 58 6.86 -14.63 2.59
N LEU A 59 6.83 -13.31 2.51
CA LEU A 59 6.06 -12.45 3.43
C LEU A 59 4.61 -12.26 2.96
N LYS A 60 4.24 -12.76 1.78
CA LYS A 60 2.95 -12.44 1.15
C LYS A 60 1.75 -12.65 2.07
N ASP A 61 1.68 -13.78 2.77
CA ASP A 61 0.56 -14.10 3.66
C ASP A 61 0.53 -13.16 4.86
N ALA A 62 1.68 -12.91 5.49
CA ALA A 62 1.80 -11.96 6.60
C ALA A 62 1.46 -10.51 6.18
N LEU A 63 1.83 -10.15 4.94
CA LEU A 63 1.50 -8.86 4.35
C LEU A 63 -0.02 -8.73 4.12
N MET A 64 -0.67 -9.78 3.65
CA MET A 64 -2.13 -9.80 3.52
C MET A 64 -2.83 -9.66 4.87
N GLU A 65 -2.36 -10.38 5.90
CA GLU A 65 -2.89 -10.29 7.27
C GLU A 65 -2.68 -8.90 7.88
N SER A 66 -1.59 -8.21 7.50
CA SER A 66 -1.30 -6.83 7.92
C SER A 66 -2.11 -5.75 7.18
N GLY A 67 -2.91 -6.12 6.19
CA GLY A 67 -3.79 -5.22 5.44
C GLY A 67 -3.38 -4.95 3.99
N VAL A 68 -2.30 -5.54 3.48
CA VAL A 68 -1.93 -5.43 2.05
C VAL A 68 -2.94 -6.20 1.20
N SER A 69 -3.62 -5.48 0.31
CA SER A 69 -4.69 -6.01 -0.54
C SER A 69 -4.26 -6.30 -1.97
N VAL A 70 -3.25 -5.58 -2.48
CA VAL A 70 -2.82 -5.66 -3.89
C VAL A 70 -1.31 -5.74 -3.98
N PHE A 71 -0.82 -6.64 -4.83
CA PHE A 71 0.60 -6.82 -5.12
C PHE A 71 0.84 -6.42 -6.58
N VAL A 72 1.69 -5.42 -6.80
CA VAL A 72 2.01 -4.88 -8.12
C VAL A 72 3.40 -5.38 -8.51
N SER A 73 3.45 -6.46 -9.29
CA SER A 73 4.68 -7.07 -9.79
C SER A 73 4.71 -7.12 -11.32
N LEU A 74 5.82 -7.55 -11.89
CA LEU A 74 5.88 -7.87 -13.32
C LEU A 74 4.81 -8.92 -13.67
N GLY A 75 4.08 -8.68 -14.76
CA GLY A 75 3.04 -9.59 -15.26
C GLY A 75 1.62 -9.36 -14.73
N VAL A 76 1.39 -8.35 -13.88
CA VAL A 76 0.02 -7.96 -13.50
C VAL A 76 -0.70 -7.24 -14.64
N ASP A 77 -2.03 -7.36 -14.68
CA ASP A 77 -2.85 -6.49 -15.52
C ASP A 77 -2.87 -5.08 -14.92
N VAL A 78 -1.97 -4.22 -15.43
CA VAL A 78 -1.81 -2.85 -14.94
C VAL A 78 -3.08 -2.03 -15.17
N ILE A 79 -3.86 -2.32 -16.22
CA ILE A 79 -5.10 -1.60 -16.50
C ILE A 79 -6.14 -1.96 -15.42
N ASP A 80 -6.32 -3.24 -15.11
CA ASP A 80 -7.23 -3.68 -14.06
C ASP A 80 -6.87 -3.10 -12.69
N VAL A 81 -5.59 -3.12 -12.32
CA VAL A 81 -5.08 -2.55 -11.07
C VAL A 81 -5.38 -1.05 -10.99
N LEU A 82 -5.10 -0.30 -12.06
CA LEU A 82 -5.32 1.15 -12.09
C LEU A 82 -6.81 1.50 -12.15
N THR A 83 -7.62 0.76 -12.90
CA THR A 83 -9.08 0.94 -12.94
C THR A 83 -9.68 0.71 -11.56
N THR A 84 -9.28 -0.35 -10.87
CA THR A 84 -9.72 -0.62 -9.50
C THR A 84 -9.33 0.52 -8.56
N ALA A 85 -8.09 0.98 -8.61
CA ALA A 85 -7.63 2.11 -7.78
C ALA A 85 -8.39 3.43 -8.08
N LEU A 86 -8.71 3.69 -9.35
CA LEU A 86 -9.48 4.88 -9.76
C LEU A 86 -10.95 4.81 -9.32
N ASN A 87 -11.55 3.62 -9.34
CA ASN A 87 -12.90 3.40 -8.86
C ASN A 87 -12.98 3.59 -7.33
N GLU A 88 -12.04 3.00 -6.59
CA GLU A 88 -11.99 3.10 -5.11
C GLU A 88 -11.72 4.54 -4.64
N SER A 89 -10.98 5.33 -5.42
CA SER A 89 -10.78 6.77 -5.15
C SER A 89 -11.93 7.66 -5.63
N GLY A 90 -12.96 7.10 -6.29
CA GLY A 90 -14.13 7.83 -6.78
C GLY A 90 -13.85 8.74 -7.99
N VAL A 91 -12.73 8.54 -8.69
CA VAL A 91 -12.31 9.37 -9.85
C VAL A 91 -12.90 8.87 -11.16
N ALA A 92 -12.98 7.55 -11.33
CA ALA A 92 -13.64 6.94 -12.48
C ALA A 92 -15.00 6.40 -12.02
N GLN A 93 -16.08 6.89 -12.64
CA GLN A 93 -17.42 6.30 -12.57
C GLN A 93 -17.85 5.90 -13.97
#